data_AF-A0A1F3Z7V4-F1
#
_entry.id   AF-A0A1F3Z7V4-F1
#
_cell.length_a   1.000
_cell.length_b   1.000
_cell.length_c   1.000
_cell.angle_alpha   90.00
_cell.angle_beta   90.00
_cell.angle_gamma   90.00
#
_symmetry.space_group_name_H-M   'P 1'
#
loop_
_entity.id
_entity.type
_entity.pdbx_description
1 polymer ?
#
loop_
_entity_poly.entity_id
_entity_poly.type
_entity_poly.pdbx_seq_one_letter_code
_entity_poly.pdbx_strand_id
1 'polypeptide(L)'
;MEETLTLTELWRGKTGRARALEVFADLRVWDTEQNNGVLVYLLLADRDVEIVADRGIHRAVGAAAWEEICRSMEAALHAGQFEAGVVSGIEAIGALLAAHYPRHAPGANELPNAPVVL
;
A
#
# COMPACT_ATOMS: atom_id res chain seq x y z
N MET A 1 35.87 14.13 1.70
CA MET A 1 34.81 14.88 2.40
C MET A 1 33.56 14.04 2.24
N GLU A 2 33.28 13.29 3.29
CA GLU A 2 32.22 12.29 3.37
C GLU A 2 30.84 12.95 3.43
N GLU A 3 29.87 12.41 2.67
CA GLU A 3 28.45 12.59 2.95
C GLU A 3 27.77 11.21 2.87
N THR A 4 28.12 10.33 3.80
CA THR A 4 27.24 9.20 4.14
C THR A 4 26.22 9.72 5.16
N LEU A 5 25.23 10.45 4.67
CA LEU A 5 24.00 10.67 5.43
C LEU A 5 23.38 9.30 5.66
N THR A 6 23.14 8.96 6.93
CA THR A 6 22.56 7.66 7.27
C THR A 6 21.13 7.59 6.73
N LEU A 7 20.69 6.42 6.25
CA LEU A 7 19.33 6.20 5.74
C LEU A 7 18.25 6.71 6.71
N THR A 8 18.51 6.58 8.01
CA THR A 8 17.66 7.08 9.11
C THR A 8 17.49 8.61 9.11
N GLU A 9 18.50 9.37 8.69
CA GLU A 9 18.47 10.84 8.69
C GLU A 9 17.71 11.41 7.49
N LEU A 10 17.74 10.73 6.34
CA LEU A 10 16.89 11.06 5.19
C LEU A 10 15.39 10.85 5.51
N TRP A 11 15.07 9.90 6.40
CA TRP A 11 13.70 9.56 6.75
C TRP A 11 13.10 10.52 7.79
N ARG A 12 13.93 11.20 8.60
CA ARG A 12 13.46 12.17 9.60
C ARG A 12 12.74 13.40 9.04
N GLY A 13 12.81 13.66 7.73
CA GLY A 13 12.12 14.78 7.08
C GLY A 13 11.08 14.39 6.02
N LYS A 14 10.92 13.10 5.72
CA LYS A 14 9.96 12.61 4.72
C LYS A 14 8.75 12.01 5.43
N THR A 15 7.55 12.41 5.00
CA THR A 15 6.30 11.82 5.51
C THR A 15 6.18 10.36 5.08
N GLY A 16 5.43 9.54 5.83
CA GLY A 16 5.13 8.15 5.46
C GLY A 16 4.60 8.06 4.02
N ARG A 17 3.65 8.94 3.67
CA ARG A 17 3.14 9.10 2.31
C ARG A 17 4.22 9.33 1.24
N ALA A 18 5.17 10.24 1.49
CA ALA A 18 6.23 10.53 0.52
C ALA A 18 7.08 9.28 0.27
N ARG A 19 7.39 8.52 1.33
CA ARG A 19 8.14 7.27 1.20
C ARG A 19 7.34 6.18 0.48
N ALA A 20 6.04 6.06 0.77
CA ALA A 20 5.16 5.12 0.08
C ALA A 20 5.09 5.38 -1.43
N LEU A 21 5.05 6.65 -1.85
CA LEU A 21 5.08 7.04 -3.27
C LEU A 21 6.41 6.66 -3.96
N GLU A 22 7.54 6.84 -3.28
CA GLU A 22 8.86 6.41 -3.79
C GLU A 22 8.88 4.89 -3.99
N VAL A 23 8.46 4.13 -2.97
CA VAL A 23 8.43 2.67 -3.02
C VAL A 23 7.48 2.17 -4.12
N PHE A 24 6.34 2.82 -4.30
CA PHE A 24 5.39 2.50 -5.38
C PHE A 24 6.02 2.66 -6.78
N ALA A 25 6.84 3.69 -6.97
CA ALA A 25 7.59 3.91 -8.20
C ALA A 25 8.74 2.91 -8.37
N ASP A 26 9.55 2.70 -7.33
CA ASP A 26 10.71 1.81 -7.32
C ASP A 26 10.32 0.35 -7.61
N LEU A 27 9.22 -0.11 -7.01
CA LEU A 27 8.68 -1.45 -7.22
C LEU A 27 7.84 -1.57 -8.49
N ARG A 28 7.62 -0.47 -9.23
CA ARG A 28 6.79 -0.41 -10.43
C ARG A 28 5.39 -1.00 -10.24
N VAL A 29 4.76 -0.69 -9.11
CA VAL A 29 3.42 -1.22 -8.76
C VAL A 29 2.35 -0.79 -9.77
N TRP A 30 2.56 0.34 -10.46
CA TRP A 30 1.70 0.82 -11.54
C TRP A 30 1.82 0.04 -12.85
N ASP A 31 2.82 -0.84 -13.00
CA ASP A 31 3.07 -1.59 -14.24
C ASP A 31 2.16 -2.83 -14.33
N THR A 32 0.84 -2.57 -14.28
CA THR A 32 -0.24 -3.55 -14.44
C THR A 32 -1.02 -3.22 -15.70
N GLU A 33 -1.50 -4.22 -16.43
CA GLU A 33 -2.24 -4.01 -17.69
C GLU A 33 -3.48 -3.12 -17.49
N GLN A 34 -4.08 -3.18 -16.30
CA GLN A 34 -5.35 -2.51 -15.99
C GLN A 34 -5.19 -1.25 -15.12
N ASN A 35 -3.96 -0.83 -14.83
CA ASN A 35 -3.66 0.29 -13.92
C ASN A 35 -4.40 0.14 -12.56
N ASN A 36 -4.36 -1.07 -12.01
CA ASN A 36 -5.09 -1.47 -10.80
C ASN A 36 -4.16 -1.88 -9.64
N GLY A 37 -2.86 -1.58 -9.76
CA GLY A 37 -1.88 -1.82 -8.71
C GLY A 37 -2.18 -1.00 -7.44
N VAL A 38 -1.99 -1.64 -6.28
CA VAL A 38 -2.14 -1.03 -4.96
C VAL A 38 -0.94 -1.42 -4.09
N LEU A 39 -0.32 -0.43 -3.46
CA LEU A 39 0.70 -0.60 -2.43
C LEU A 39 0.11 -0.27 -1.06
N VAL A 40 0.31 -1.19 -0.12
CA VAL A 40 0.08 -0.97 1.30
C VAL A 40 1.44 -0.84 1.97
N TYR A 41 1.74 0.33 2.52
CA TYR A 41 3.00 0.64 3.16
C TYR A 41 2.81 0.73 4.68
N LEU A 42 3.37 -0.22 5.43
CA LEU A 42 3.20 -0.33 6.88
C LEU A 42 4.37 0.32 7.63
N LEU A 43 4.09 1.32 8.46
CA LEU A 43 5.05 1.94 9.36
C LEU A 43 4.91 1.33 10.75
N LEU A 44 5.49 0.14 10.96
CA LEU A 44 5.30 -0.62 12.21
C LEU A 44 5.76 0.11 13.47
N ALA A 45 6.79 0.96 13.37
CA ALA A 45 7.28 1.77 14.49
C ALA A 45 6.26 2.84 14.91
N ASP A 46 5.61 3.46 13.92
CA ASP A 46 4.63 4.53 14.12
C ASP A 46 3.19 4.00 14.29
N ARG A 47 2.99 2.69 14.03
CA ARG A 47 1.68 2.01 13.98
C ARG A 47 0.73 2.62 12.95
N ASP A 48 1.30 3.06 11.85
CA ASP A 48 0.62 3.80 10.80
C ASP A 48 0.67 3.03 9.48
N VAL A 49 -0.21 3.38 8.54
CA VAL A 49 -0.29 2.76 7.22
C VAL A 49 -0.61 3.79 6.14
N GLU A 50 0.00 3.60 4.97
CA GLU A 50 -0.27 4.38 3.78
C GLU A 50 -0.75 3.47 2.66
N ILE A 51 -1.87 3.82 2.03
CA ILE A 51 -2.39 3.11 0.86
C ILE A 51 -2.19 3.99 -0.37
N VAL A 52 -1.39 3.49 -1.32
CA VAL A 52 -1.12 4.14 -2.61
C VAL A 52 -1.70 3.28 -3.71
N ALA A 53 -2.67 3.82 -4.44
CA ALA A 53 -3.36 3.12 -5.51
C ALA A 53 -3.09 3.78 -6.87
N ASP A 54 -2.99 2.98 -7.91
CA ASP A 54 -2.88 3.49 -9.28
C ASP A 54 -4.17 4.20 -9.72
N ARG A 55 -4.04 5.08 -10.72
CA ARG A 55 -5.08 5.98 -11.22
C ARG A 55 -6.33 5.24 -11.69
N GLY A 56 -6.20 4.04 -12.24
CA GLY A 56 -7.32 3.23 -12.73
C GLY A 56 -8.25 2.85 -11.59
N ILE A 57 -7.75 2.06 -10.64
CA ILE A 57 -8.53 1.62 -9.48
C ILE A 57 -8.89 2.80 -8.56
N HIS A 58 -8.01 3.78 -8.39
CA HIS A 58 -8.32 4.97 -7.58
C HIS A 58 -9.53 5.73 -8.13
N ARG A 59 -9.65 5.87 -9.46
CA ARG A 59 -10.80 6.52 -10.10
C ARG A 59 -12.08 5.69 -9.97
N ALA A 60 -11.98 4.37 -9.96
CA ALA A 60 -13.13 3.48 -9.86
C ALA A 60 -13.75 3.44 -8.45
N VAL A 61 -12.90 3.43 -7.43
CA VAL A 61 -13.31 3.28 -6.02
C VAL A 61 -13.53 4.65 -5.34
N GLY A 62 -12.68 5.64 -5.66
CA GLY A 62 -12.69 6.95 -5.03
C GLY A 62 -11.94 7.02 -3.69
N ALA A 63 -11.67 8.25 -3.22
CA ALA A 63 -10.84 8.51 -2.04
C ALA A 63 -11.45 7.97 -0.73
N ALA A 64 -12.76 8.06 -0.56
CA ALA A 64 -13.44 7.73 0.69
C ALA A 64 -13.25 6.27 1.13
N ALA A 65 -13.24 5.33 0.17
CA ALA A 65 -13.03 3.92 0.48
C ALA A 65 -11.59 3.63 0.94
N TRP A 66 -10.60 4.28 0.32
CA TRP A 66 -9.20 4.14 0.74
C TRP A 66 -9.01 4.69 2.15
N GLU A 67 -9.59 5.85 2.45
CA GLU A 67 -9.56 6.43 3.78
C GLU A 67 -10.24 5.53 4.82
N GLU A 68 -11.35 4.88 4.48
CA GLU A 68 -12.03 3.95 5.38
C GLU A 68 -11.16 2.73 5.71
N ILE A 69 -10.54 2.13 4.70
CA ILE A 69 -9.62 0.99 4.88
C ILE A 69 -8.41 1.44 5.71
N CYS A 70 -7.80 2.57 5.37
CA CYS A 70 -6.65 3.14 6.08
C CYS A 70 -6.97 3.32 7.57
N ARG A 71 -8.07 4.01 7.90
CA ARG A 71 -8.51 4.21 9.28
C ARG A 71 -8.78 2.90 10.02
N SER A 72 -9.38 1.91 9.35
CA SER A 72 -9.67 0.62 9.96
C SER A 72 -8.38 -0.13 10.30
N MET A 73 -7.41 -0.13 9.39
CA MET A 73 -6.10 -0.73 9.60
C MET A 73 -5.32 -0.01 10.70
N GLU A 74 -5.24 1.32 10.68
CA GLU A 74 -4.62 2.14 11.72
C GLU A 74 -5.21 1.84 13.11
N ALA A 75 -6.55 1.77 13.22
CA ALA A 75 -7.20 1.47 14.49
C ALA A 75 -6.78 0.10 15.04
N ALA A 76 -6.66 -0.92 14.18
CA ALA A 76 -6.19 -2.25 14.56
C ALA A 76 -4.70 -2.24 14.96
N LEU A 77 -3.85 -1.52 14.22
CA LEU A 77 -2.43 -1.35 14.55
C LEU A 77 -2.26 -0.66 15.91
N HIS A 78 -3.02 0.40 16.19
CA HIS A 78 -3.03 1.09 17.48
C HIS A 78 -3.49 0.19 18.63
N ALA A 79 -4.45 -0.70 18.38
CA ALA A 79 -4.93 -1.71 19.33
C ALA A 79 -3.95 -2.89 19.52
N GLY A 80 -2.82 -2.92 18.81
CA GLY A 80 -1.86 -4.03 18.84
C GLY A 80 -2.31 -5.27 18.08
N GLN A 81 -3.38 -5.16 17.29
CA GLN A 81 -3.96 -6.23 16.48
C GLN A 81 -3.35 -6.25 15.07
N PHE A 82 -2.02 -6.33 15.00
CA PHE A 82 -1.26 -6.14 13.75
C PHE A 82 -1.68 -7.11 12.65
N GLU A 83 -1.61 -8.42 12.92
CA GLU A 83 -1.95 -9.46 11.93
C GLU A 83 -3.39 -9.31 11.45
N ALA A 84 -4.34 -9.22 12.39
CA ALA A 84 -5.75 -9.08 12.05
C ALA A 84 -6.05 -7.82 11.24
N GLY A 85 -5.44 -6.68 11.61
CA GLY A 85 -5.61 -5.41 10.90
C GLY A 85 -5.02 -5.44 9.48
N VAL A 86 -3.86 -6.07 9.30
CA VAL A 86 -3.24 -6.19 7.98
C VAL A 86 -4.04 -7.14 7.10
N VAL A 87 -4.44 -8.31 7.61
CA VAL A 87 -5.24 -9.29 6.86
C VAL A 87 -6.58 -8.69 6.45
N SER A 88 -7.31 -8.06 7.37
CA SER A 88 -8.61 -7.46 7.04
C SER A 88 -8.48 -6.31 6.02
N GLY A 89 -7.42 -5.52 6.10
CA GLY A 89 -7.12 -4.48 5.12
C GLY A 89 -6.86 -5.05 3.73
N ILE A 90 -6.04 -6.10 3.63
CA ILE A 90 -5.77 -6.79 2.35
C ILE A 90 -7.05 -7.40 1.79
N GLU A 91 -7.89 -8.02 2.62
CA GLU A 91 -9.19 -8.57 2.21
C GLU A 91 -10.13 -7.48 1.66
N ALA A 92 -10.21 -6.34 2.35
CA ALA A 92 -11.02 -5.20 1.90
C ALA A 92 -10.55 -4.65 0.56
N ILE A 93 -9.23 -4.46 0.38
CA ILE A 93 -8.63 -4.04 -0.89
C ILE A 93 -8.91 -5.07 -1.99
N GLY A 94 -8.76 -6.36 -1.68
CA GLY A 94 -9.05 -7.45 -2.60
C GLY A 94 -10.50 -7.48 -3.06
N ALA A 95 -11.45 -7.21 -2.15
CA ALA A 95 -12.87 -7.12 -2.47
C ALA A 95 -13.18 -5.94 -3.40
N LEU A 96 -12.57 -4.78 -3.17
CA LEU A 96 -12.69 -3.63 -4.06
C LEU A 96 -12.14 -3.93 -5.46
N LEU A 97 -10.95 -4.52 -5.54
CA LEU A 97 -10.35 -4.93 -6.80
C LEU A 97 -11.24 -5.93 -7.55
N ALA A 98 -11.78 -6.94 -6.85
CA ALA A 98 -12.65 -7.94 -7.46
C ALA A 98 -13.98 -7.36 -7.98
N ALA A 99 -14.52 -6.34 -7.31
CA ALA A 99 -15.75 -5.67 -7.73
C ALA A 99 -15.58 -4.84 -9.01
N HIS A 100 -14.43 -4.17 -9.18
CA HIS A 100 -14.17 -3.28 -10.31
C HIS A 100 -13.40 -3.95 -11.46
N TYR A 101 -12.57 -4.93 -11.14
CA TYR A 101 -11.73 -5.67 -12.08
C TYR A 101 -11.91 -7.19 -11.87
N PRO A 102 -13.11 -7.73 -12.15
CA PRO A 102 -13.37 -9.15 -11.97
C PRO A 102 -12.43 -9.97 -12.88
N ARG A 103 -11.84 -11.03 -12.30
CA ARG A 103 -10.97 -11.95 -13.06
C ARG A 103 -11.83 -12.80 -13.98
N HIS A 104 -11.65 -12.64 -15.30
CA HIS A 104 -12.39 -13.40 -16.31
C HIS A 104 -11.68 -14.70 -16.74
N ALA A 105 -10.40 -14.86 -16.40
CA ALA A 105 -9.58 -16.05 -16.65
C ALA A 105 -8.41 -16.11 -15.63
N PRO A 106 -7.66 -17.23 -15.51
CA PRO A 106 -6.40 -17.25 -14.77
C PRO A 106 -5.41 -16.31 -15.48
N GLY A 107 -5.34 -15.07 -15.02
CA GLY A 107 -4.36 -14.08 -15.48
C GLY A 107 -2.97 -14.41 -14.95
N ALA A 108 -1.94 -13.91 -15.64
CA ALA A 108 -0.58 -13.94 -15.13
C ALA A 108 -0.51 -13.13 -13.82
N ASN A 109 0.33 -13.58 -12.89
CA ASN A 109 0.58 -12.80 -11.68
C ASN A 109 1.50 -11.62 -12.02
N GLU A 110 0.93 -10.42 -12.15
CA GLU A 110 1.64 -9.20 -12.56
C GLU A 110 2.59 -8.66 -11.48
N LEU A 111 2.24 -8.87 -10.19
CA LEU A 111 3.03 -8.42 -9.04
C LEU A 111 3.36 -9.60 -8.11
N PRO A 112 4.54 -9.63 -7.47
CA PRO A 112 4.89 -10.68 -6.51
C PRO A 112 3.98 -10.62 -5.27
N ASN A 113 3.62 -11.79 -4.72
CA ASN A 113 2.76 -11.89 -3.54
C ASN A 113 3.51 -11.75 -2.21
N ALA A 114 4.85 -11.75 -2.24
CA ALA A 114 5.65 -11.66 -1.03
C ALA A 114 5.74 -10.21 -0.54
N PRO A 115 5.62 -9.95 0.77
CA PRO A 115 5.87 -8.61 1.31
C PRO A 115 7.33 -8.22 1.08
N VAL A 116 7.55 -6.95 0.79
CA VAL A 116 8.89 -6.36 0.71
C VAL A 116 9.24 -5.76 2.06
N VAL A 117 10.37 -6.17 2.63
CA VAL A 117 10.91 -5.61 3.88
C VAL A 117 12.04 -4.65 3.51
N LEU A 118 11.95 -3.41 3.98
CA LEU A 118 12.84 -2.30 3.66
C LEU A 118 13.61 -1.82 4.90
#